data_AF-A0A936Q1R4-F1
#
_entry.id   AF-A0A936Q1R4-F1
#
_cell.length_a   1.000
_cell.length_b   1.000
_cell.length_c   1.000
_cell.angle_alpha   90.00
_cell.angle_beta   90.00
_cell.angle_gamma   90.00
#
_symmetry.space_group_name_H-M   'P 1'
#
loop_
_entity.id
_entity.type
_entity.pdbx_description
1 polymer ?
#
loop_
_entity_poly.entity_id
_entity_poly.type
_entity_poly.pdbx_seq_one_letter_code
_entity_poly.pdbx_strand_id
1 'polypeptide(L)'
;MRTLPTLLLALTLAACRSEDKGEVVESAVPEDTGPFDIDGDGFAGGEDCDDEDSAVSPGAAETPYNGLDDDCDPSTPDDDLDGDGHAQAEDCDDTDDDISPSATERCDGLDNNCDGAIDEAVGDVWYSDLDGDGYGDPATATQRCDGESGLVADARDCDDADATVSPSADERCDGFDNDCDGTTDEPESIDASTFYQDADADGFGDMDFGTRSCAAPAGYVSSATDCDDNNPQANP
;
A
#
# COMPACT_ATOMS: atom_id res chain seq x y z
N MET A 1 18.70 -49.11 -15.07
CA MET A 1 18.26 -49.75 -16.34
C MET A 1 17.41 -48.71 -17.06
N ARG A 2 17.87 -47.96 -18.05
CA ARG A 2 18.41 -48.35 -19.35
C ARG A 2 19.44 -47.33 -19.82
N THR A 3 20.57 -47.85 -20.28
CA THR A 3 21.60 -47.21 -21.10
C THR A 3 21.22 -47.29 -22.59
N LEU A 4 21.65 -46.33 -23.42
CA LEU A 4 22.23 -46.43 -24.79
C LEU A 4 22.15 -45.08 -25.56
N PRO A 5 23.00 -44.80 -26.57
CA PRO A 5 24.43 -44.52 -26.44
C PRO A 5 24.91 -43.27 -27.22
N THR A 6 26.13 -42.87 -26.91
CA THR A 6 26.99 -41.92 -27.61
C THR A 6 27.21 -42.31 -29.08
N LEU A 7 27.12 -41.35 -30.01
CA LEU A 7 27.74 -41.46 -31.34
C LEU A 7 28.68 -40.28 -31.57
N LEU A 8 29.97 -40.58 -31.42
CA LEU A 8 31.10 -39.74 -31.74
C LEU A 8 31.40 -39.91 -33.25
N LEU A 9 31.44 -38.83 -34.02
CA LEU A 9 32.06 -38.84 -35.34
C LEU A 9 33.00 -37.64 -35.46
N ALA A 10 34.29 -37.92 -35.33
CA ALA A 10 35.37 -36.99 -35.61
C ALA A 10 36.02 -37.38 -36.94
N LEU A 11 36.18 -36.43 -37.87
CA LEU A 11 37.14 -36.55 -38.97
C LEU A 11 37.65 -35.17 -39.46
N THR A 12 38.74 -34.75 -38.82
CA THR A 12 39.96 -34.08 -39.31
C THR A 12 40.02 -33.17 -40.56
N LEU A 13 40.55 -31.96 -40.29
CA LEU A 13 41.61 -31.17 -40.97
C LEU A 13 41.48 -30.79 -42.46
N ALA A 14 41.47 -29.47 -42.76
CA ALA A 14 42.68 -28.66 -43.00
C ALA A 14 42.31 -27.26 -43.56
N ALA A 15 43.15 -26.28 -43.24
CA ALA A 15 42.98 -24.84 -43.47
C ALA A 15 43.02 -24.39 -44.94
N CYS A 16 42.34 -23.28 -45.22
CA CYS A 16 42.88 -22.21 -46.07
C CYS A 16 42.44 -20.84 -45.54
N ARG A 17 43.40 -19.92 -45.56
CA ARG A 17 43.35 -18.54 -45.07
C ARG A 17 43.04 -17.62 -46.25
N SER A 18 42.14 -16.66 -46.05
CA SER A 18 42.26 -15.31 -46.62
C SER A 18 41.26 -14.42 -45.91
N GLU A 19 41.77 -13.29 -45.44
CA GLU A 19 41.00 -12.19 -44.88
C GLU A 19 39.90 -11.74 -45.84
N ASP A 20 38.68 -11.59 -45.34
CA ASP A 20 37.71 -10.65 -45.91
C ASP A 20 37.04 -9.96 -44.72
N LYS A 21 37.45 -8.72 -44.48
CA LYS A 21 36.70 -7.79 -43.64
C LYS A 21 35.43 -7.49 -44.42
N GLY A 22 34.39 -8.27 -44.17
CA GLY A 22 33.03 -7.89 -44.52
C GLY A 22 32.70 -6.64 -43.72
N GLU A 23 32.92 -5.50 -44.36
CA GLU A 23 32.31 -4.21 -44.05
C GLU A 23 30.85 -4.50 -43.72
N VAL A 24 30.50 -4.34 -42.45
CA VAL A 24 29.10 -4.10 -42.10
C VAL A 24 28.78 -2.79 -42.79
N VAL A 25 28.05 -2.87 -43.91
CA VAL A 25 27.24 -1.75 -44.35
C VAL A 25 26.17 -1.57 -43.27
N GLU A 26 26.61 -0.91 -42.21
CA GLU A 26 25.77 -0.13 -41.34
C GLU A 26 24.85 0.64 -42.27
N SER A 27 23.56 0.36 -42.18
CA SER A 27 22.53 1.16 -42.81
C SER A 27 22.54 2.50 -42.08
N ALA A 28 23.58 3.29 -42.30
CA ALA A 28 23.56 4.71 -42.09
C ALA A 28 22.52 5.22 -43.08
N VAL A 29 21.36 5.62 -42.56
CA VAL A 29 20.61 6.69 -43.20
C VAL A 29 21.66 7.77 -43.48
N PRO A 30 21.88 8.18 -44.74
CA PRO A 30 22.89 9.18 -45.02
C PRO A 30 22.46 10.44 -44.28
N GLU A 31 23.18 10.81 -43.21
CA GLU A 31 23.06 12.13 -42.61
C GLU A 31 23.35 13.12 -43.76
N ASP A 32 22.28 13.72 -44.29
CA ASP A 32 22.28 14.47 -45.54
C ASP A 32 22.88 15.85 -45.34
N THR A 33 24.15 15.90 -44.95
CA THR A 33 24.92 17.13 -44.74
C THR A 33 25.25 17.88 -46.04
N GLY A 34 24.44 17.72 -47.09
CA GLY A 34 24.56 18.39 -48.37
C GLY A 34 24.39 19.91 -48.23
N PRO A 35 25.12 20.74 -49.03
CA PRO A 35 24.92 22.20 -49.06
C PRO A 35 23.73 22.61 -49.94
N PHE A 36 22.86 21.65 -50.29
CA PHE A 36 21.74 21.84 -51.18
C PHE A 36 20.46 21.76 -50.36
N ASP A 37 19.45 22.47 -50.84
CA ASP A 37 18.08 22.50 -50.34
C ASP A 37 17.31 21.66 -51.37
N ILE A 38 17.00 20.42 -51.02
CA ILE A 38 16.48 19.40 -51.96
C ILE A 38 14.96 19.50 -52.09
N ASP A 39 14.26 19.77 -50.99
CA ASP A 39 12.79 19.85 -50.94
C ASP A 39 12.23 21.27 -51.18
N GLY A 40 13.08 22.30 -51.11
CA GLY A 40 12.75 23.69 -51.44
C GLY A 40 12.12 24.49 -50.30
N ASP A 41 12.32 24.08 -49.06
CA ASP A 41 11.71 24.69 -47.88
C ASP A 41 12.49 25.92 -47.34
N GLY A 42 13.73 26.08 -47.80
CA GLY A 42 14.62 27.19 -47.50
C GLY A 42 15.74 26.88 -46.49
N PHE A 43 15.78 25.66 -45.97
CA PHE A 43 16.90 25.09 -45.23
C PHE A 43 17.69 24.15 -46.14
N ALA A 44 18.94 23.88 -45.78
CA ALA A 44 19.77 22.92 -46.51
C ALA A 44 20.10 21.78 -45.57
N GLY A 45 20.39 20.58 -46.05
CA GLY A 45 20.57 19.39 -45.19
C GLY A 45 21.66 19.44 -44.10
N GLY A 46 22.48 20.51 -44.03
CA GLY A 46 23.32 20.78 -42.86
C GLY A 46 22.60 21.41 -41.65
N GLU A 47 21.41 21.95 -41.88
CA GLU A 47 20.52 22.61 -40.90
C GLU A 47 19.17 21.90 -40.82
N ASP A 48 18.77 21.19 -41.87
CA ASP A 48 17.54 20.42 -41.98
C ASP A 48 17.73 18.96 -41.56
N CYS A 49 16.83 18.45 -40.73
CA CYS A 49 16.83 17.07 -40.26
C CYS A 49 16.18 16.08 -41.25
N ASP A 50 15.40 16.56 -42.23
CA ASP A 50 14.90 15.76 -43.37
C ASP A 50 14.80 16.60 -44.67
N ASP A 51 15.94 16.82 -45.34
CA ASP A 51 16.07 17.58 -46.61
C ASP A 51 15.27 16.97 -47.80
N GLU A 52 14.56 15.84 -47.61
CA GLU A 52 13.64 15.27 -48.61
C GLU A 52 12.15 15.63 -48.35
N ASP A 53 11.80 16.23 -47.21
CA ASP A 53 10.42 16.60 -46.83
C ASP A 53 10.29 18.06 -46.35
N SER A 54 9.78 18.91 -47.23
CA SER A 54 9.58 20.36 -46.98
C SER A 54 8.64 20.74 -45.81
N ALA A 55 8.04 19.76 -45.14
CA ALA A 55 7.27 19.95 -43.92
C ALA A 55 8.13 19.87 -42.65
N VAL A 56 9.33 19.29 -42.74
CA VAL A 56 10.27 19.06 -41.65
C VAL A 56 11.42 20.05 -41.80
N SER A 57 11.56 21.00 -40.87
CA SER A 57 12.70 21.92 -40.84
C SER A 57 12.76 22.82 -39.61
N PRO A 58 13.92 23.46 -39.33
CA PRO A 58 14.10 24.28 -38.14
C PRO A 58 12.99 25.32 -37.88
N GLY A 59 12.25 25.13 -36.79
CA GLY A 59 11.18 26.02 -36.37
C GLY A 59 9.87 25.89 -37.16
N ALA A 60 9.66 24.75 -37.83
CA ALA A 60 8.34 24.30 -38.22
C ALA A 60 7.43 24.13 -36.98
N ALA A 61 6.16 23.79 -37.21
CA ALA A 61 5.25 23.50 -36.12
C ALA A 61 5.13 21.98 -35.99
N GLU A 62 5.39 21.45 -34.80
CA GLU A 62 5.15 20.03 -34.49
C GLU A 62 3.72 19.61 -34.80
N THR A 63 3.61 18.47 -35.47
CA THR A 63 2.36 17.79 -35.81
C THR A 63 2.22 16.55 -34.93
N PRO A 64 1.49 16.65 -33.80
CA PRO A 64 1.38 15.59 -32.80
C PRO A 64 1.20 14.20 -33.39
N TYR A 65 2.10 13.29 -33.01
CA TYR A 65 2.08 11.85 -33.30
C TYR A 65 2.23 11.49 -34.78
N ASN A 66 2.94 12.29 -35.57
CA ASN A 66 3.30 11.93 -36.94
C ASN A 66 4.60 11.10 -36.98
N GLY A 67 5.36 11.07 -35.88
CA GLY A 67 6.59 10.30 -35.71
C GLY A 67 7.81 10.93 -36.40
N LEU A 68 7.72 12.22 -36.70
CA LEU A 68 8.78 13.07 -37.23
C LEU A 68 9.10 14.13 -36.16
N ASP A 69 10.36 14.58 -36.15
CA ASP A 69 10.78 15.79 -35.44
C ASP A 69 10.58 16.93 -36.45
N ASP A 70 9.36 17.49 -36.52
CA ASP A 70 8.98 18.39 -37.60
C ASP A 70 9.81 19.69 -37.56
N ASP A 71 10.17 20.17 -36.36
CA ASP A 71 10.88 21.42 -36.17
C ASP A 71 12.40 21.28 -35.96
N CYS A 72 12.91 20.05 -36.07
CA CYS A 72 14.31 19.67 -35.88
C CYS A 72 14.89 20.09 -34.51
N ASP A 73 14.05 20.26 -33.48
CA ASP A 73 14.44 20.54 -32.11
C ASP A 73 14.04 19.36 -31.19
N PRO A 74 15.01 18.55 -30.72
CA PRO A 74 14.73 17.41 -29.85
C PRO A 74 14.25 17.82 -28.44
N SER A 75 14.13 19.11 -28.16
CA SER A 75 13.53 19.65 -26.92
C SER A 75 12.06 20.01 -27.05
N THR A 76 11.46 19.84 -28.22
CA THR A 76 10.02 19.95 -28.52
C THR A 76 9.49 18.60 -29.01
N PRO A 77 9.40 17.57 -28.14
CA PRO A 77 9.02 16.22 -28.59
C PRO A 77 7.60 16.19 -29.19
N ASP A 78 7.46 15.53 -30.35
CA ASP A 78 6.17 15.26 -31.02
C ASP A 78 5.32 14.20 -30.28
N ASP A 79 5.97 13.37 -29.47
CA ASP A 79 5.39 12.19 -28.84
C ASP A 79 5.22 12.26 -27.31
N ASP A 80 5.64 13.37 -26.68
CA ASP A 80 5.52 13.72 -25.25
C ASP A 80 4.97 15.16 -25.13
N LEU A 81 3.63 15.29 -25.20
CA LEU A 81 2.96 16.57 -25.42
C LEU A 81 2.83 17.41 -24.14
N ASP A 82 2.86 16.79 -22.97
CA ASP A 82 2.86 17.48 -21.67
C ASP A 82 4.28 17.67 -21.07
N GLY A 83 5.30 17.00 -21.63
CA GLY A 83 6.71 17.22 -21.33
C GLY A 83 7.16 16.55 -20.03
N ASP A 84 6.49 15.49 -19.63
CA ASP A 84 6.74 14.76 -18.39
C ASP A 84 7.86 13.69 -18.55
N GLY A 85 8.26 13.43 -19.80
CA GLY A 85 9.33 12.51 -20.17
C GLY A 85 8.87 11.09 -20.53
N HIS A 86 7.56 10.84 -20.65
CA HIS A 86 6.98 9.62 -21.20
C HIS A 86 6.28 9.90 -22.53
N ALA A 87 6.43 8.99 -23.49
CA ALA A 87 5.77 9.14 -24.78
C ALA A 87 4.34 8.55 -24.72
N GLN A 88 3.44 8.97 -25.61
CA GLN A 88 2.05 8.47 -25.72
C GLN A 88 1.89 6.93 -25.65
N ALA A 89 2.88 6.16 -26.11
CA ALA A 89 2.79 4.70 -26.09
C ALA A 89 2.86 4.11 -24.67
N GLU A 90 3.51 4.83 -23.76
CA GLU A 90 3.67 4.51 -22.36
C GLU A 90 2.80 5.39 -21.45
N ASP A 91 2.43 6.58 -21.90
CA ASP A 91 1.58 7.54 -21.17
C ASP A 91 0.08 7.33 -21.44
N CYS A 92 -0.70 7.18 -20.37
CA CYS A 92 -2.13 7.00 -20.44
C CYS A 92 -2.93 8.31 -20.60
N ASP A 93 -2.35 9.47 -20.29
CA ASP A 93 -2.87 10.80 -20.59
C ASP A 93 -1.73 11.78 -20.92
N ASP A 94 -1.24 11.69 -22.15
CA ASP A 94 -0.20 12.56 -22.76
C ASP A 94 -0.63 14.03 -22.95
N THR A 95 -1.56 14.52 -22.13
CA THR A 95 -1.95 15.93 -22.07
C THR A 95 -1.90 16.48 -20.64
N ASP A 96 -1.46 15.69 -19.67
CA ASP A 96 -1.45 15.99 -18.24
C ASP A 96 -0.17 15.44 -17.58
N ASP A 97 0.79 16.33 -17.28
CA ASP A 97 2.10 15.99 -16.73
C ASP A 97 2.06 15.38 -15.31
N ASP A 98 0.89 15.36 -14.66
CA ASP A 98 0.66 14.67 -13.39
C ASP A 98 0.22 13.19 -13.58
N ILE A 99 -0.01 12.71 -14.81
CA ILE A 99 -0.45 11.35 -15.15
C ILE A 99 0.57 10.70 -16.06
N SER A 100 1.34 9.73 -15.54
CA SER A 100 2.32 8.98 -16.32
C SER A 100 2.85 7.76 -15.57
N PRO A 101 3.57 6.82 -16.21
CA PRO A 101 4.15 5.63 -15.56
C PRO A 101 4.99 5.86 -14.30
N SER A 102 5.43 7.10 -14.07
CA SER A 102 6.24 7.47 -12.91
C SER A 102 5.51 8.30 -11.86
N ALA A 103 4.26 8.68 -12.12
CA ALA A 103 3.42 9.40 -11.19
C ALA A 103 3.08 8.55 -9.95
N THR A 104 2.63 9.22 -8.90
CA THR A 104 2.15 8.57 -7.69
C THR A 104 0.64 8.66 -7.64
N GLU A 105 -0.02 7.55 -7.37
CA GLU A 105 -1.48 7.50 -7.21
C GLU A 105 -2.00 8.48 -6.16
N ARG A 106 -3.17 9.02 -6.47
CA ARG A 106 -3.95 9.93 -5.63
C ARG A 106 -5.37 9.42 -5.62
N CYS A 107 -6.11 9.69 -4.55
CA CYS A 107 -7.53 9.36 -4.48
C CYS A 107 -8.38 10.35 -5.30
N ASP A 108 -8.25 10.33 -6.61
CA ASP A 108 -8.99 11.19 -7.55
C ASP A 108 -9.80 10.41 -8.59
N GLY A 109 -9.72 9.08 -8.56
CA GLY A 109 -10.46 8.19 -9.45
C GLY A 109 -9.83 8.05 -10.84
N LEU A 110 -8.57 8.46 -10.99
CA LEU A 110 -7.75 8.28 -12.18
C LEU A 110 -6.67 7.23 -11.91
N ASP A 111 -6.14 6.66 -13.00
CA ASP A 111 -4.94 5.84 -12.97
C ASP A 111 -3.78 6.81 -13.21
N ASN A 112 -3.22 7.40 -12.14
CA ASN A 112 -2.19 8.42 -12.32
C ASN A 112 -0.89 7.79 -12.82
N ASN A 113 -0.60 6.55 -12.44
CA ASN A 113 0.67 5.88 -12.72
C ASN A 113 0.62 4.94 -13.94
N CYS A 114 -0.48 4.95 -14.69
CA CYS A 114 -0.70 4.19 -15.90
C CYS A 114 -0.46 2.67 -15.78
N ASP A 115 -0.64 2.08 -14.59
CA ASP A 115 -0.44 0.64 -14.36
C ASP A 115 -1.70 -0.21 -14.63
N GLY A 116 -2.83 0.46 -14.88
CA GLY A 116 -4.14 -0.12 -15.18
C GLY A 116 -5.00 -0.39 -13.94
N ALA A 117 -4.50 -0.13 -12.73
CA ALA A 117 -5.29 0.00 -11.53
C ALA A 117 -5.67 1.48 -11.30
N ILE A 118 -6.70 1.72 -10.51
CA ILE A 118 -7.17 3.07 -10.17
C ILE A 118 -7.06 3.19 -8.66
N ASP A 119 -6.43 4.27 -8.21
CA ASP A 119 -6.25 4.62 -6.81
C ASP A 119 -5.66 3.46 -5.95
N GLU A 120 -4.74 2.67 -6.49
CA GLU A 120 -4.11 1.57 -5.75
C GLU A 120 -2.97 2.03 -4.84
N ALA A 121 -2.76 1.29 -3.75
CA ALA A 121 -1.73 1.59 -2.74
C ALA A 121 -1.78 3.03 -2.13
N VAL A 122 -2.84 3.79 -2.39
CA VAL A 122 -3.15 5.10 -1.82
C VAL A 122 -4.39 5.02 -0.93
N GLY A 123 -4.57 6.04 -0.09
CA GLY A 123 -5.71 6.16 0.83
C GLY A 123 -5.40 5.76 2.26
N ASP A 124 -6.42 5.86 3.10
CA ASP A 124 -6.37 5.54 4.52
C ASP A 124 -6.55 4.03 4.75
N VAL A 125 -6.16 3.56 5.94
CA VAL A 125 -6.38 2.17 6.36
C VAL A 125 -7.72 2.07 7.09
N TRP A 126 -8.55 1.16 6.62
CA TRP A 126 -9.86 0.85 7.15
C TRP A 126 -9.95 -0.59 7.63
N TYR A 127 -10.85 -0.85 8.58
CA TYR A 127 -11.07 -2.14 9.24
C TYR A 127 -12.53 -2.52 9.13
N SER A 128 -12.83 -3.80 8.92
CA SER A 128 -14.18 -4.36 8.93
C SER A 128 -14.85 -4.07 10.26
N ASP A 129 -16.07 -3.54 10.22
CA ASP A 129 -16.99 -3.36 11.34
C ASP A 129 -18.25 -4.19 11.02
N LEU A 130 -18.21 -5.47 11.41
CA LEU A 130 -19.21 -6.46 10.99
C LEU A 130 -20.48 -6.41 11.84
N ASP A 131 -20.38 -5.99 13.10
CA ASP A 131 -21.51 -5.87 14.03
C ASP A 131 -22.11 -4.46 14.12
N GLY A 132 -21.40 -3.44 13.60
CA GLY A 132 -21.89 -2.08 13.41
C GLY A 132 -21.78 -1.19 14.65
N ASP A 133 -20.83 -1.45 15.53
CA ASP A 133 -20.66 -0.70 16.77
C ASP A 133 -19.72 0.52 16.64
N GLY A 134 -19.00 0.62 15.52
CA GLY A 134 -18.11 1.72 15.19
C GLY A 134 -16.62 1.46 15.43
N TYR A 135 -16.27 0.27 15.91
CA TYR A 135 -14.91 -0.27 16.00
C TYR A 135 -14.77 -1.43 15.01
N GLY A 136 -13.55 -1.69 14.55
CA GLY A 136 -13.32 -2.72 13.55
C GLY A 136 -12.17 -3.65 13.89
N ASP A 137 -12.19 -4.82 13.26
CA ASP A 137 -11.22 -5.90 13.50
C ASP A 137 -9.80 -5.49 13.04
N PRO A 138 -8.80 -5.38 13.94
CA PRO A 138 -7.42 -5.05 13.59
C PRO A 138 -6.77 -6.04 12.59
N ALA A 139 -7.31 -7.25 12.43
CA ALA A 139 -6.82 -8.25 11.48
C ALA A 139 -7.33 -8.03 10.04
N THR A 140 -8.25 -7.10 9.80
CA THR A 140 -8.92 -6.90 8.49
C THR A 140 -8.47 -5.66 7.73
N ALA A 141 -7.33 -5.07 8.15
CA ALA A 141 -6.77 -3.85 7.57
C ALA A 141 -6.77 -3.85 6.03
N THR A 142 -7.47 -2.88 5.45
CA THR A 142 -7.62 -2.69 4.01
C THR A 142 -7.40 -1.22 3.66
N GLN A 143 -6.53 -0.94 2.68
CA GLN A 143 -6.28 0.42 2.24
C GLN A 143 -7.31 0.85 1.19
N ARG A 144 -7.97 2.00 1.39
CA ARG A 144 -9.00 2.57 0.51
C ARG A 144 -9.02 4.09 0.59
N CYS A 145 -9.47 4.71 -0.49
CA CYS A 145 -9.68 6.16 -0.56
C CYS A 145 -10.88 6.64 0.25
N ASP A 146 -11.89 5.78 0.44
CA ASP A 146 -13.08 6.08 1.21
C ASP A 146 -13.48 4.93 2.15
N GLY A 147 -14.15 5.31 3.24
CA GLY A 147 -14.77 4.36 4.17
C GLY A 147 -16.12 3.93 3.63
N GLU A 148 -16.15 2.85 2.87
CA GLU A 148 -17.41 2.21 2.47
C GLU A 148 -18.22 1.75 3.70
N SER A 149 -19.52 1.53 3.53
CA SER A 149 -20.37 1.03 4.61
C SER A 149 -19.88 -0.32 5.12
N GLY A 150 -19.68 -0.44 6.44
CA GLY A 150 -19.11 -1.63 7.08
C GLY A 150 -17.59 -1.58 7.26
N LEU A 151 -16.97 -0.41 7.04
CA LEU A 151 -15.58 -0.15 7.35
C LEU A 151 -15.45 1.06 8.28
N VAL A 152 -14.52 0.99 9.23
CA VAL A 152 -14.18 2.07 10.16
C VAL A 152 -12.66 2.27 10.26
N ALA A 153 -12.23 3.46 10.65
CA ALA A 153 -10.80 3.76 10.81
C ALA A 153 -10.23 3.26 12.14
N ASP A 154 -11.11 2.92 13.09
CA ASP A 154 -10.74 2.54 14.45
C ASP A 154 -10.62 1.02 14.59
N ALA A 155 -9.40 0.52 14.79
CA ALA A 155 -9.05 -0.89 14.73
C ALA A 155 -9.11 -1.63 16.07
N ARG A 156 -9.88 -1.12 17.03
CA ARG A 156 -9.77 -1.51 18.44
C ARG A 156 -10.80 -2.53 18.89
N ASP A 157 -11.51 -3.14 17.95
CA ASP A 157 -12.45 -4.21 18.26
C ASP A 157 -11.72 -5.55 18.49
N CYS A 158 -12.06 -6.23 19.59
CA CYS A 158 -11.53 -7.54 19.93
C CYS A 158 -12.49 -8.70 19.63
N ASP A 159 -13.77 -8.43 19.31
CA ASP A 159 -14.75 -9.39 18.79
C ASP A 159 -15.75 -8.71 17.84
N ASP A 160 -15.33 -8.50 16.58
CA ASP A 160 -16.08 -7.87 15.47
C ASP A 160 -17.41 -8.58 15.10
N ALA A 161 -17.79 -9.65 15.80
CA ALA A 161 -19.06 -10.33 15.65
C ALA A 161 -20.08 -9.99 16.75
N ASP A 162 -19.71 -9.23 17.77
CA ASP A 162 -20.53 -8.89 18.92
C ASP A 162 -20.39 -7.41 19.33
N ALA A 163 -21.36 -6.59 18.89
CA ALA A 163 -21.43 -5.15 19.17
C ALA A 163 -21.53 -4.76 20.67
N THR A 164 -21.51 -5.75 21.58
CA THR A 164 -21.41 -5.53 23.02
C THR A 164 -19.98 -5.69 23.56
N VAL A 165 -19.01 -6.01 22.69
CA VAL A 165 -17.60 -6.22 23.00
C VAL A 165 -16.77 -5.23 22.20
N SER A 166 -16.38 -4.10 22.80
CA SER A 166 -15.58 -3.07 22.13
C SER A 166 -15.04 -2.03 23.12
N PRO A 167 -14.12 -1.12 22.72
CA PRO A 167 -13.56 -0.06 23.58
C PRO A 167 -14.54 0.87 24.29
N SER A 168 -15.82 0.79 23.97
CA SER A 168 -16.88 1.58 24.58
C SER A 168 -17.81 0.77 25.49
N ALA A 169 -17.65 -0.55 25.53
CA ALA A 169 -18.43 -1.44 26.39
C ALA A 169 -18.05 -1.27 27.87
N ASP A 170 -18.95 -1.74 28.74
CA ASP A 170 -18.65 -1.88 30.16
C ASP A 170 -18.11 -3.29 30.42
N GLU A 171 -17.00 -3.40 31.15
CA GLU A 171 -16.47 -4.68 31.63
C GLU A 171 -17.44 -5.42 32.54
N ARG A 172 -17.45 -6.76 32.43
CA ARG A 172 -18.26 -7.66 33.25
C ARG A 172 -17.39 -8.79 33.78
N CYS A 173 -17.77 -9.29 34.94
CA CYS A 173 -17.17 -10.47 35.56
C CYS A 173 -17.66 -11.78 34.90
N ASP A 174 -17.48 -11.92 33.59
CA ASP A 174 -17.93 -13.08 32.80
C ASP A 174 -16.78 -13.91 32.19
N GLY A 175 -15.53 -13.50 32.43
CA GLY A 175 -14.32 -14.16 31.95
C GLY A 175 -13.90 -13.74 30.54
N PHE A 176 -14.52 -12.70 29.98
CA PHE A 176 -14.16 -12.09 28.71
C PHE A 176 -13.68 -10.64 28.92
N ASP A 177 -12.90 -10.15 27.96
CA ASP A 177 -12.50 -8.75 27.84
C ASP A 177 -13.58 -8.09 26.96
N ASN A 178 -14.60 -7.50 27.58
CA ASN A 178 -15.72 -6.87 26.90
C ASN A 178 -15.36 -5.47 26.38
N ASP A 179 -14.47 -4.75 27.05
CA ASP A 179 -14.08 -3.39 26.70
C ASP A 179 -12.78 -3.30 25.88
N CYS A 180 -12.22 -4.46 25.52
CA CYS A 180 -11.06 -4.60 24.64
C CYS A 180 -9.83 -3.80 25.12
N ASP A 181 -9.67 -3.61 26.43
CA ASP A 181 -8.52 -2.90 27.00
C ASP A 181 -7.29 -3.81 27.22
N GLY A 182 -7.48 -5.13 27.01
CA GLY A 182 -6.46 -6.17 27.16
C GLY A 182 -6.39 -6.77 28.56
N THR A 183 -7.29 -6.39 29.45
CA THR A 183 -7.52 -7.01 30.75
C THR A 183 -8.83 -7.76 30.78
N THR A 184 -9.03 -8.62 31.76
CA THR A 184 -10.25 -9.45 31.84
C THR A 184 -10.71 -9.42 33.28
N ASP A 185 -12.01 -9.21 33.49
CA ASP A 185 -12.65 -9.24 34.81
C ASP A 185 -11.98 -8.26 35.81
N GLU A 186 -11.79 -7.01 35.40
CA GLU A 186 -11.11 -5.99 36.20
C GLU A 186 -12.01 -5.45 37.35
N PRO A 187 -11.46 -4.79 38.39
CA PRO A 187 -12.26 -4.38 39.55
C PRO A 187 -13.29 -3.27 39.27
N GLU A 188 -13.13 -2.58 38.14
CA GLU A 188 -14.05 -1.57 37.60
C GLU A 188 -15.30 -2.19 36.95
N SER A 189 -15.29 -3.51 36.67
CA SER A 189 -16.41 -4.25 36.09
C SER A 189 -17.74 -3.87 36.74
N ILE A 190 -18.78 -3.75 35.92
CA ILE A 190 -20.08 -3.23 36.35
C ILE A 190 -20.75 -4.09 37.43
N ASP A 191 -20.43 -5.39 37.46
CA ASP A 191 -20.92 -6.38 38.42
C ASP A 191 -19.86 -6.88 39.41
N ALA A 192 -18.67 -6.24 39.46
CA ALA A 192 -17.68 -6.50 40.49
C ALA A 192 -18.25 -6.19 41.89
N SER A 193 -18.10 -7.15 42.79
CA SER A 193 -18.55 -7.05 44.18
C SER A 193 -17.46 -6.47 45.07
N THR A 194 -17.86 -5.82 46.17
CA THR A 194 -16.91 -5.41 47.21
C THR A 194 -16.68 -6.54 48.19
N PHE A 195 -15.42 -6.88 48.42
CA PHE A 195 -14.97 -7.80 49.46
C PHE A 195 -14.16 -7.03 50.51
N TYR A 196 -14.23 -7.47 51.76
CA TYR A 196 -13.68 -6.81 52.93
C TYR A 196 -12.59 -7.69 53.55
N GLN A 197 -11.48 -7.08 53.97
CA GLN A 197 -10.36 -7.81 54.53
C GLN A 197 -10.77 -8.54 55.82
N ASP A 198 -10.50 -9.84 55.90
CA ASP A 198 -10.74 -10.70 57.06
C ASP A 198 -9.38 -11.06 57.68
N ALA A 199 -8.94 -10.24 58.64
CA ALA A 199 -7.58 -10.28 59.16
C ALA A 199 -7.34 -11.41 60.17
N ASP A 200 -8.39 -11.83 60.88
CA ASP A 200 -8.32 -12.91 61.88
C ASP A 200 -8.99 -14.23 61.43
N ALA A 201 -9.52 -14.26 60.19
CA ALA A 201 -10.08 -15.40 59.49
C ALA A 201 -11.37 -15.96 60.11
N ASP A 202 -12.24 -15.09 60.63
CA ASP A 202 -13.50 -15.47 61.27
C ASP A 202 -14.74 -15.43 60.34
N GLY A 203 -14.57 -14.90 59.12
CA GLY A 203 -15.63 -14.78 58.12
C GLY A 203 -16.32 -13.42 58.07
N PHE A 204 -15.92 -12.47 58.91
CA PHE A 204 -16.38 -11.08 58.93
C PHE A 204 -15.22 -10.17 58.53
N GLY A 205 -15.47 -9.23 57.62
CA GLY A 205 -14.43 -8.32 57.15
C GLY A 205 -14.62 -6.91 57.68
N ASP A 206 -13.51 -6.17 57.69
CA ASP A 206 -13.44 -4.76 58.08
C ASP A 206 -14.14 -3.87 57.03
N MET A 207 -15.19 -3.14 57.44
CA MET A 207 -15.92 -2.22 56.56
C MET A 207 -15.07 -1.07 56.00
N ASP A 208 -13.97 -0.72 56.66
CA ASP A 208 -13.06 0.35 56.25
C ASP A 208 -12.01 -0.13 55.23
N PHE A 209 -11.83 -1.45 55.04
CA PHE A 209 -10.90 -2.05 54.07
C PHE A 209 -11.61 -2.93 53.05
N GLY A 210 -12.44 -2.30 52.22
CA GLY A 210 -13.09 -2.92 51.06
C GLY A 210 -12.26 -2.80 49.77
N THR A 211 -12.27 -3.86 48.95
CA THR A 211 -11.76 -3.87 47.57
C THR A 211 -12.82 -4.42 46.63
N ARG A 212 -12.96 -3.85 45.42
CA ARG A 212 -13.80 -4.44 44.37
C ARG A 212 -13.05 -5.57 43.67
N SER A 213 -13.74 -6.63 43.29
CA SER A 213 -13.23 -7.71 42.45
C SER A 213 -14.37 -8.60 41.94
N CYS A 214 -14.11 -9.37 40.89
CA CYS A 214 -15.04 -10.39 40.39
C CYS A 214 -15.08 -11.65 41.26
N ALA A 215 -14.01 -11.94 42.02
CA ALA A 215 -13.96 -13.04 42.96
C ALA A 215 -13.32 -12.59 44.28
N ALA A 216 -13.72 -13.22 45.40
CA ALA A 216 -13.16 -12.90 46.71
C ALA A 216 -11.63 -13.12 46.71
N PRO A 217 -10.82 -12.05 46.92
CA PRO A 217 -9.38 -12.21 47.05
C PRO A 217 -9.02 -13.05 48.29
N ALA A 218 -7.82 -13.62 48.30
CA ALA A 218 -7.36 -14.37 49.47
C ALA A 218 -7.29 -13.47 50.71
N GLY A 219 -7.96 -13.87 51.80
CA GLY A 219 -8.07 -13.09 53.03
C GLY A 219 -9.14 -11.99 53.00
N TYR A 220 -10.12 -12.09 52.10
CA TYR A 220 -11.26 -11.20 52.02
C TYR A 220 -12.59 -11.97 51.98
N VAL A 221 -13.66 -11.37 52.49
CA VAL A 221 -15.02 -11.94 52.59
C VAL A 221 -16.07 -10.91 52.16
N SER A 222 -17.29 -11.35 51.83
CA SER A 222 -18.37 -10.43 51.40
C SER A 222 -19.09 -9.73 52.56
N SER A 223 -18.85 -10.17 53.80
CA SER A 223 -19.44 -9.60 55.00
C SER A 223 -18.61 -8.41 55.50
N ALA A 224 -19.27 -7.29 55.83
CA ALA A 224 -18.63 -6.03 56.24
C ALA A 224 -18.93 -5.68 57.70
N THR A 225 -18.98 -6.67 58.58
CA THR A 225 -19.54 -6.50 59.93
C THR A 225 -18.58 -6.90 61.05
N ASP A 226 -17.28 -6.96 60.79
CA ASP A 226 -16.29 -7.13 61.87
C ASP A 226 -16.27 -5.89 62.78
N CYS A 227 -16.14 -6.11 64.09
CA CYS A 227 -15.99 -5.02 65.07
C CYS A 227 -14.62 -4.99 65.78
N ASP A 228 -13.76 -6.00 65.58
CA ASP A 228 -12.37 -6.03 66.03
C ASP A 228 -11.55 -7.04 65.20
N ASP A 229 -10.85 -6.54 64.18
CA ASP A 229 -10.09 -7.33 63.18
C ASP A 229 -8.87 -8.08 63.74
N ASN A 230 -8.67 -8.07 65.06
CA ASN A 230 -7.63 -8.83 65.75
C ASN A 230 -8.21 -9.93 66.64
N ASN A 231 -9.53 -10.12 66.66
CA ASN A 231 -10.21 -10.99 67.60
C ASN A 231 -11.38 -11.77 66.96
N PRO A 232 -11.21 -13.07 66.65
CA PRO A 232 -12.16 -13.86 65.85
C PRO A 232 -13.43 -14.26 66.62
N GLN A 233 -13.66 -13.64 67.78
CA GLN A 233 -14.85 -13.79 68.63
C GLN A 233 -15.62 -12.48 68.77
N ALA A 234 -15.15 -11.40 68.14
CA ALA A 234 -15.75 -10.08 68.20
C ALA A 234 -16.46 -9.77 66.89
N ASN A 235 -17.56 -10.47 66.67
CA ASN A 235 -18.47 -10.30 65.54
C ASN A 235 -19.93 -10.11 66.04
N PRO A 236 -20.88 -9.67 65.19
CA PRO A 236 -22.24 -9.29 65.59
C PRO A 236 -23.14 -10.41 66.16
#